data_AF-A0A3D0T4Z3-F1
#
_entry.id   AF-A0A3D0T4Z3-F1
#
_cell.length_a   1.000
_cell.length_b   1.000
_cell.length_c   1.000
_cell.angle_alpha   90.00
_cell.angle_beta   90.00
_cell.angle_gamma   90.00
#
_symmetry.space_group_name_H-M   'P 1'
#
loop_
_entity.id
_entity.type
_entity.pdbx_description
1 polymer ?
#
loop_
_entity_poly.entity_id
_entity_poly.type
_entity_poly.pdbx_seq_one_letter_code
_entity_poly.pdbx_strand_id
1 'polypeptide(L)'
;MKKQEVIDNLKKLAFQHKNKKYLTGKEVKRIPKLSYYIFVHFRTLGNALRAAGLPSSKLAAAMNISDEDLLSYLKNLQSKLGYSPKVWDIQRDEELYKKYSDEKIIWSLYKSRFGGLIKAKEFAGMKENKRGAYKTRTAGENFEEGEEVLPKNRYWGAAAELHVLAELLYHEFQAANIPVDVGLDILAVKNNKTFYFQVKHKDLSDSRAIKLTKSSFEKTGSGNVYYIFVLLSDNKRDFLIIPYHIVNQWIKQGFAKEEESSYLIHIDKKNGKFKLKEVELDNYLDNWKDIR
;
A
#
# COMPACT_ATOMS: atom_id res chain seq x y z
N MET A 1 0.75 -41.25 -0.99
CA MET A 1 2.17 -41.11 -1.32
C MET A 1 2.98 -41.21 -0.04
N LYS A 2 4.06 -42.00 -0.05
CA LYS A 2 5.03 -42.06 1.04
C LYS A 2 5.88 -40.79 1.06
N LYS A 3 6.54 -40.51 2.19
CA LYS A 3 7.40 -39.33 2.38
C LYS A 3 8.48 -39.21 1.28
N GLN A 4 9.10 -40.33 0.90
CA GLN A 4 10.12 -40.36 -0.16
C GLN A 4 9.54 -40.06 -1.55
N GLU A 5 8.38 -40.61 -1.88
CA GLU A 5 7.70 -40.35 -3.16
C GLU A 5 7.38 -38.86 -3.36
N VAL A 6 7.08 -38.13 -2.27
CA VAL A 6 6.88 -36.67 -2.32
C VAL A 6 8.19 -35.96 -2.72
N ILE A 7 9.32 -36.37 -2.14
CA ILE A 7 10.64 -35.81 -2.46
C ILE A 7 11.00 -36.06 -3.93
N ASP A 8 10.80 -37.29 -4.40
CA ASP A 8 11.16 -37.67 -5.76
C ASP A 8 10.29 -36.93 -6.80
N ASN A 9 9.00 -36.74 -6.51
CA ASN A 9 8.11 -35.92 -7.35
C ASN A 9 8.54 -34.45 -7.39
N LEU A 10 8.99 -33.87 -6.28
CA LEU A 10 9.52 -32.51 -6.25
C LEU A 10 10.81 -32.39 -7.08
N LYS A 11 11.74 -33.34 -6.98
CA LYS A 11 12.96 -33.38 -7.80
C LYS A 11 12.63 -33.51 -9.29
N LYS A 12 11.67 -34.36 -9.65
CA LYS A 12 11.21 -34.52 -11.04
C LYS A 12 10.59 -33.23 -11.58
N LEU A 13 9.74 -32.56 -10.80
CA LEU A 13 9.17 -31.26 -11.17
C LEU A 13 10.26 -30.19 -11.37
N ALA A 14 11.27 -30.14 -10.49
CA ALA A 14 12.38 -29.21 -10.64
C ALA A 14 13.17 -29.49 -11.93
N PHE A 15 13.41 -30.75 -12.25
CA PHE A 15 14.08 -31.15 -13.50
C PHE A 15 13.26 -30.81 -14.75
N GLN A 16 11.93 -30.89 -14.68
CA GLN A 16 11.04 -30.49 -15.79
C GLN A 16 10.98 -28.96 -15.95
N HIS A 17 11.32 -28.21 -14.91
CA HIS A 17 11.24 -26.76 -14.85
C HIS A 17 12.61 -26.10 -14.57
N LYS A 18 13.69 -26.61 -15.19
CA LYS A 18 15.06 -26.10 -15.02
C LYS A 18 15.21 -24.59 -15.27
N ASN A 19 14.33 -23.99 -16.07
CA ASN A 19 14.35 -22.56 -16.39
C ASN A 19 13.77 -21.68 -15.25
N LYS A 20 13.19 -22.27 -14.20
CA LYS A 20 12.65 -21.55 -13.05
C LYS A 20 13.57 -21.65 -11.85
N LYS A 21 13.78 -20.51 -11.17
CA LYS A 21 14.62 -20.42 -9.97
C LYS A 21 14.07 -21.21 -8.76
N TYR A 22 12.75 -21.42 -8.68
CA TYR A 22 12.11 -22.19 -7.62
C TYR A 22 10.77 -22.76 -8.09
N LEU A 23 10.36 -23.88 -7.48
CA LEU A 23 9.04 -24.46 -7.68
C LEU A 23 7.99 -23.67 -6.87
N THR A 24 6.81 -23.44 -7.45
CA THR A 24 5.69 -22.80 -6.79
C THR A 24 4.52 -23.78 -6.60
N GLY A 25 3.50 -23.35 -5.85
CA GLY A 25 2.28 -24.14 -5.70
C GLY A 25 1.58 -24.47 -7.02
N LYS A 26 1.81 -23.67 -8.09
CA LYS A 26 1.23 -23.95 -9.42
C LYS A 26 1.80 -25.22 -10.04
N GLU A 27 3.11 -25.44 -9.95
CA GLU A 27 3.76 -26.65 -10.48
C GLU A 27 3.38 -27.88 -9.65
N VAL A 28 3.35 -27.74 -8.33
CA VAL A 28 3.00 -28.83 -7.40
C VAL A 28 1.58 -29.34 -7.65
N LYS A 29 0.63 -28.45 -7.95
CA LYS A 29 -0.77 -28.81 -8.24
C LYS A 29 -0.95 -29.62 -9.54
N ARG A 30 0.05 -29.68 -10.41
CA ARG A 30 0.02 -30.50 -11.64
C ARG A 30 0.10 -31.99 -11.35
N ILE A 31 0.63 -32.37 -10.19
CA ILE A 31 0.65 -33.77 -9.73
C ILE A 31 -0.54 -33.97 -8.77
N PRO A 32 -1.49 -34.85 -9.11
CA PRO A 32 -2.68 -35.08 -8.30
C PRO A 32 -2.32 -35.42 -6.85
N LYS A 33 -2.97 -34.74 -5.90
CA LYS A 33 -2.81 -34.94 -4.44
C LYS A 33 -1.41 -34.63 -3.89
N LEU A 34 -0.44 -34.15 -4.68
CA LEU A 34 0.91 -33.87 -4.18
C LEU A 34 0.90 -32.78 -3.10
N SER A 35 0.13 -31.70 -3.29
CA SER A 35 -0.01 -30.64 -2.27
C SER A 35 -0.53 -31.16 -0.93
N TYR A 36 -1.46 -32.12 -0.97
CA TYR A 36 -2.00 -32.76 0.24
C TYR A 36 -0.90 -33.54 0.98
N TYR A 37 -0.14 -34.38 0.28
CA TYR A 37 0.92 -35.16 0.91
C TYR A 37 2.13 -34.33 1.36
N ILE A 38 2.39 -33.19 0.73
CA ILE A 38 3.35 -32.19 1.22
C ILE A 38 2.92 -31.65 2.58
N PHE A 39 1.64 -31.29 2.72
CA PHE A 39 1.10 -30.82 4.00
C PHE A 39 1.16 -31.91 5.08
N VAL A 40 0.77 -33.15 4.75
CA VAL A 40 0.78 -34.28 5.70
C VAL A 40 2.19 -34.58 6.23
N HIS A 41 3.19 -34.66 5.35
CA HIS A 41 4.53 -35.14 5.74
C HIS A 41 5.51 -34.03 6.14
N PHE A 42 5.33 -32.83 5.61
CA PHE A 42 6.29 -31.72 5.76
C PHE A 42 5.66 -30.44 6.29
N ARG A 43 4.32 -30.39 6.46
CA ARG A 43 3.51 -29.22 6.82
C ARG A 43 3.50 -28.10 5.78
N THR A 44 4.65 -27.75 5.21
CA THR A 44 4.78 -26.66 4.23
C THR A 44 5.56 -27.11 2.99
N LEU A 45 5.32 -26.44 1.86
CA LEU A 45 6.09 -26.64 0.63
C LEU A 45 7.58 -26.30 0.85
N GLY A 46 7.90 -25.27 1.64
CA GLY A 46 9.28 -24.91 1.95
C GLY A 46 10.07 -26.05 2.60
N ASN A 47 9.47 -26.71 3.59
CA ASN A 47 10.08 -27.86 4.26
C ASN A 47 10.28 -29.05 3.32
N ALA A 48 9.30 -29.31 2.45
CA ALA A 48 9.39 -30.38 1.46
C ALA A 48 10.47 -30.10 0.40
N LEU A 49 10.60 -28.86 -0.07
CA LEU A 49 11.65 -28.44 -1.00
C LEU A 49 13.04 -28.59 -0.36
N ARG A 50 13.20 -28.21 0.91
CA ARG A 50 14.47 -28.41 1.64
C ARG A 50 14.83 -29.89 1.76
N ALA A 51 13.88 -30.73 2.15
CA ALA A 51 14.09 -32.18 2.22
C ALA A 51 14.45 -32.79 0.86
N ALA A 52 14.04 -32.16 -0.23
CA ALA A 52 14.42 -32.54 -1.59
C ALA A 52 15.74 -31.92 -2.08
N GLY A 53 16.40 -31.06 -1.29
CA GLY A 53 17.61 -30.34 -1.70
C GLY A 53 17.33 -29.25 -2.75
N LEU A 54 16.12 -28.70 -2.78
CA LEU A 54 15.68 -27.73 -3.78
C LEU A 54 15.54 -26.32 -3.18
N PRO A 55 15.84 -25.26 -3.96
CA PRO A 55 15.69 -23.89 -3.51
C PRO A 55 14.21 -23.53 -3.32
N SER A 56 13.92 -22.74 -2.27
CA SER A 56 12.59 -22.19 -2.01
C SER A 56 12.54 -20.69 -2.33
N SER A 57 11.34 -20.14 -2.51
CA SER A 57 11.19 -18.68 -2.73
C SER A 57 11.83 -17.86 -1.60
N LYS A 58 12.30 -16.64 -1.88
CA LYS A 58 12.88 -15.74 -0.86
C LYS A 58 12.01 -15.60 0.39
N LEU A 59 10.68 -15.51 0.22
CA LEU A 59 9.74 -15.46 1.34
C LEU A 59 9.70 -16.77 2.12
N ALA A 60 9.65 -17.92 1.44
CA ALA A 60 9.66 -19.24 2.09
C ALA A 60 10.99 -19.55 2.80
N ALA A 61 12.10 -19.05 2.26
CA ALA A 61 13.42 -19.13 2.90
C ALA A 61 13.48 -18.22 4.14
N ALA A 62 13.04 -16.97 4.01
CA ALA A 62 12.95 -16.01 5.12
C ALA A 62 11.94 -16.44 6.20
N MET A 63 10.91 -17.23 5.87
CA MET A 63 9.96 -17.80 6.84
C MET A 63 10.55 -18.89 7.73
N ASN A 64 11.83 -19.25 7.58
CA ASN A 64 12.49 -20.28 8.41
C ASN A 64 13.24 -19.74 9.62
N ILE A 65 13.47 -18.44 9.68
CA ILE A 65 14.02 -17.80 10.88
C ILE A 65 13.06 -18.05 12.06
N SER A 66 13.58 -18.30 13.25
CA SER A 66 12.76 -18.47 14.46
C SER A 66 12.19 -17.13 14.93
N ASP A 67 11.20 -17.16 15.83
CA ASP A 67 10.69 -15.93 16.43
C ASP A 67 11.74 -15.31 17.36
N GLU A 68 12.50 -16.15 18.07
CA GLU A 68 13.61 -15.75 18.92
C GLU A 68 14.72 -15.06 18.13
N ASP A 69 15.06 -15.57 16.94
CA ASP A 69 16.05 -14.97 16.05
C ASP A 69 15.58 -13.63 15.50
N LEU A 70 14.29 -13.47 15.19
CA LEU A 70 13.72 -12.19 14.76
C LEU A 70 13.77 -11.14 15.87
N LEU A 71 13.42 -11.52 17.09
CA LEU A 71 13.49 -10.61 18.25
C LEU A 71 14.94 -10.27 18.58
N SER A 72 15.84 -11.24 18.51
CA SER A 72 17.28 -11.05 18.71
C SER A 72 17.89 -10.16 17.63
N TYR A 73 17.47 -10.31 16.38
CA TYR A 73 17.85 -9.44 15.28
C TYR A 73 17.45 -8.00 15.56
N LEU A 74 16.20 -7.75 16.00
CA LEU A 74 15.77 -6.40 16.36
C LEU A 74 16.66 -5.79 17.43
N LYS A 75 16.98 -6.55 18.50
CA LYS A 75 17.86 -6.08 19.58
C LYS A 75 19.24 -5.66 19.06
N ASN A 76 19.86 -6.52 18.27
CA ASN A 76 21.19 -6.21 17.72
C ASN A 76 21.13 -5.06 16.70
N LEU A 77 20.03 -4.93 15.97
CA LEU A 77 19.83 -3.81 15.05
C LEU A 77 19.69 -2.50 15.84
N GLN A 78 18.97 -2.50 16.96
CA GLN A 78 18.90 -1.36 17.87
C GLN A 78 20.27 -0.98 18.42
N SER A 79 21.05 -1.96 18.89
CA SER A 79 22.41 -1.73 19.38
C SER A 79 23.33 -1.16 18.31
N LYS A 80 23.21 -1.62 17.05
CA LYS A 80 23.97 -1.10 15.91
C LYS A 80 23.59 0.34 15.55
N LEU A 81 22.30 0.66 15.60
CA LEU A 81 21.77 1.96 15.18
C LEU A 81 21.84 3.05 16.27
N GLY A 82 21.85 2.65 17.55
CA GLY A 82 21.72 3.57 18.68
C GLY A 82 20.30 4.12 18.88
N TYR A 83 19.32 3.69 18.07
CA TYR A 83 17.91 4.07 18.18
C TYR A 83 16.98 2.90 17.85
N SER A 84 15.68 3.05 18.16
CA SER A 84 14.68 1.99 17.92
C SER A 84 14.48 1.72 16.42
N PRO A 85 14.72 0.49 15.92
CA PRO A 85 14.70 0.20 14.48
C PRO A 85 13.36 0.47 13.80
N LYS A 86 13.37 1.09 12.62
CA LYS A 86 12.21 1.33 11.76
C LYS A 86 12.15 0.28 10.64
N VAL A 87 11.04 0.27 9.91
CA VAL A 87 10.85 -0.63 8.75
C VAL A 87 11.96 -0.47 7.72
N TRP A 88 12.40 0.77 7.46
CA TRP A 88 13.44 1.08 6.49
C TRP A 88 14.81 0.53 6.91
N ASP A 89 15.10 0.46 8.20
CA ASP A 89 16.38 -0.05 8.70
C ASP A 89 16.49 -1.56 8.46
N ILE A 90 15.38 -2.29 8.68
CA ILE A 90 15.29 -3.72 8.35
C ILE A 90 15.42 -3.94 6.83
N GLN A 91 14.78 -3.07 6.03
CA GLN A 91 14.84 -3.19 4.57
C GLN A 91 16.20 -2.82 3.99
N ARG A 92 17.00 -2.00 4.68
CA ARG A 92 18.30 -1.51 4.20
C ARG A 92 19.48 -2.18 4.90
N ASP A 93 19.25 -3.00 5.91
CA ASP A 93 20.32 -3.78 6.52
C ASP A 93 20.89 -4.80 5.53
N GLU A 94 22.18 -4.67 5.26
CA GLU A 94 22.90 -5.50 4.27
C GLU A 94 23.69 -6.64 4.91
N GLU A 95 23.90 -6.59 6.22
CA GLU A 95 24.89 -7.43 6.90
C GLU A 95 24.35 -8.13 8.14
N LEU A 96 23.61 -7.43 9.00
CA LEU A 96 23.25 -7.99 10.31
C LEU A 96 22.32 -9.19 10.17
N TYR A 97 21.44 -9.19 9.16
CA TYR A 97 20.56 -10.33 8.90
C TYR A 97 21.33 -11.63 8.67
N LYS A 98 22.54 -11.60 8.07
CA LYS A 98 23.35 -12.79 7.75
C LYS A 98 23.71 -13.60 9.00
N LYS A 99 23.74 -12.95 10.17
CA LYS A 99 23.93 -13.62 11.47
C LYS A 99 22.77 -14.54 11.85
N TYR A 100 21.56 -14.24 11.39
CA TYR A 100 20.32 -14.91 11.80
C TYR A 100 19.65 -15.70 10.68
N SER A 101 19.98 -15.37 9.44
CA SER A 101 19.34 -15.91 8.26
C SER A 101 20.26 -15.77 7.06
N ASP A 102 20.41 -16.86 6.29
CA ASP A 102 21.15 -16.85 5.02
C ASP A 102 20.50 -15.93 3.97
N GLU A 103 19.23 -15.59 4.18
CA GLU A 103 18.44 -14.72 3.31
C GLU A 103 18.02 -13.44 4.03
N LYS A 104 17.79 -12.39 3.24
CA LYS A 104 17.42 -11.07 3.77
C LYS A 104 16.13 -11.12 4.59
N ILE A 105 16.19 -10.67 5.83
CA ILE A 105 15.02 -10.52 6.70
C ILE A 105 14.09 -9.45 6.13
N ILE A 106 12.80 -9.78 6.00
CA ILE A 106 11.79 -8.90 5.41
C ILE A 106 10.88 -8.40 6.54
N TRP A 107 10.61 -7.09 6.57
CA TRP A 107 9.78 -6.48 7.64
C TRP A 107 8.37 -7.11 7.75
N SER A 108 7.80 -7.58 6.63
CA SER A 108 6.46 -8.19 6.59
C SER A 108 6.36 -9.44 7.44
N LEU A 109 7.49 -10.08 7.76
CA LEU A 109 7.53 -11.24 8.66
C LEU A 109 7.11 -10.84 10.08
N TYR A 110 7.52 -9.66 10.55
CA TYR A 110 7.09 -9.14 11.86
C TYR A 110 5.59 -8.83 11.90
N LYS A 111 5.04 -8.35 10.78
CA LYS A 111 3.58 -8.16 10.63
C LYS A 111 2.85 -9.49 10.73
N SER A 112 3.35 -10.52 10.04
CA SER A 112 2.72 -11.85 10.01
C SER A 112 2.78 -12.57 11.35
N ARG A 113 3.89 -12.46 12.09
CA ARG A 113 4.13 -13.28 13.29
C ARG A 113 3.79 -12.59 14.60
N PHE A 114 4.04 -11.28 14.70
CA PHE A 114 3.81 -10.52 15.93
C PHE A 114 2.64 -9.53 15.80
N GLY A 115 1.99 -9.45 14.65
CA GLY A 115 0.94 -8.47 14.37
C GLY A 115 1.48 -7.05 14.08
N GLY A 116 2.79 -6.90 13.88
CA GLY A 116 3.42 -5.63 13.53
C GLY A 116 4.80 -5.45 14.16
N LEU A 117 5.55 -4.46 13.66
CA LEU A 117 6.88 -4.15 14.18
C LEU A 117 6.83 -3.60 15.62
N ILE A 118 5.78 -2.86 15.98
CA ILE A 118 5.60 -2.32 17.33
C ILE A 118 5.50 -3.46 18.35
N LYS A 119 4.59 -4.41 18.14
CA LYS A 119 4.46 -5.59 18.99
C LYS A 119 5.72 -6.44 19.03
N ALA A 120 6.41 -6.63 17.90
CA ALA A 120 7.68 -7.34 17.89
C ALA A 120 8.75 -6.67 18.79
N LYS A 121 8.80 -5.33 18.83
CA LYS A 121 9.69 -4.59 19.74
C LYS A 121 9.31 -4.82 21.20
N GLU A 122 8.02 -4.81 21.52
CA GLU A 122 7.52 -5.12 22.87
C GLU A 122 7.94 -6.54 23.30
N PHE A 123 7.75 -7.54 22.43
CA PHE A 123 8.22 -8.93 22.66
C PHE A 123 9.75 -9.01 22.79
N ALA A 124 10.48 -8.15 22.09
CA ALA A 124 11.93 -8.02 22.24
C ALA A 124 12.33 -7.27 23.53
N GLY A 125 11.41 -6.89 24.40
CA GLY A 125 11.71 -6.14 25.62
C GLY A 125 12.24 -4.72 25.35
N MET A 126 12.02 -4.20 24.15
CA MET A 126 12.36 -2.82 23.81
C MET A 126 11.28 -1.91 24.38
N LYS A 127 11.63 -1.10 25.38
CA LYS A 127 10.77 0.00 25.81
C LYS A 127 10.79 1.06 24.71
N GLU A 128 9.63 1.39 24.15
CA GLU A 128 9.53 2.63 23.39
C GLU A 128 9.88 3.79 24.34
N ASN A 129 10.84 4.62 23.93
CA ASN A 129 10.87 5.97 24.44
C ASN A 129 9.53 6.57 24.01
N LYS A 130 8.61 6.79 24.96
CA LYS A 130 7.36 7.51 24.75
C LYS A 130 7.68 8.95 24.30
N ARG A 131 8.06 9.12 23.04
CA ARG A 131 7.97 10.38 22.29
C ARG A 131 7.00 10.08 21.17
N GLY A 132 5.74 10.41 21.44
CA GLY A 132 4.59 10.00 20.66
C GLY A 132 3.29 9.89 21.46
N ALA A 133 3.28 10.26 22.74
CA ALA A 133 2.05 10.79 23.33
C ALA A 133 1.79 12.12 22.63
N TYR A 134 0.72 12.21 21.83
CA TYR A 134 0.17 13.50 21.44
C TYR A 134 -0.14 14.26 22.74
N LYS A 135 0.76 15.16 23.15
CA LYS A 135 0.43 16.17 24.14
C LYS A 135 -0.74 16.95 23.54
N THR A 136 -1.90 16.89 24.19
CA THR A 136 -2.97 17.86 24.00
C THR A 136 -2.34 19.24 24.13
N ARG A 137 -2.31 19.98 23.02
CA ARG A 137 -1.57 21.25 22.91
C ARG A 137 -2.39 22.37 23.54
N THR A 138 -1.90 22.95 24.63
CA THR A 138 -2.32 24.26 25.11
C THR A 138 -1.83 25.32 24.10
N ALA A 139 -2.70 26.27 23.76
CA ALA A 139 -2.38 27.37 22.85
C ALA A 139 -1.33 28.30 23.48
N GLY A 140 -0.23 28.59 22.77
CA GLY A 140 0.62 29.74 23.12
C GLY A 140 2.14 29.63 22.96
N GLU A 141 2.73 28.54 22.46
CA GLU A 141 4.20 28.48 22.31
C GLU A 141 4.66 28.73 20.86
N ASN A 142 5.50 29.77 20.70
CA ASN A 142 6.15 30.16 19.45
C ASN A 142 7.16 29.11 18.99
N PHE A 143 7.19 28.87 17.68
CA PHE A 143 8.00 27.83 17.03
C PHE A 143 9.44 28.29 16.76
N GLU A 144 10.40 27.38 16.92
CA GLU A 144 11.54 27.26 15.99
C GLU A 144 11.27 26.05 15.08
N GLU A 145 11.22 26.27 13.76
CA GLU A 145 10.95 25.24 12.75
C GLU A 145 12.14 24.30 12.58
N GLY A 146 12.02 23.09 13.14
CA GLY A 146 12.82 21.94 12.72
C GLY A 146 12.04 21.11 11.70
N GLU A 147 12.50 21.06 10.45
CA GLU A 147 11.91 20.26 9.36
C GLU A 147 11.91 18.76 9.70
N GLU A 148 10.79 18.25 10.21
CA GLU A 148 10.55 16.81 10.28
C GLU A 148 10.00 16.31 8.94
N VAL A 149 10.90 15.81 8.07
CA VAL A 149 10.53 15.27 6.75
C VAL A 149 9.80 13.93 6.91
N LEU A 150 8.48 13.99 7.04
CA LEU A 150 7.60 12.81 7.06
C LEU A 150 7.49 12.15 5.67
N PRO A 151 7.37 10.81 5.56
CA PRO A 151 7.28 10.13 4.28
C PRO A 151 6.01 10.53 3.50
N LYS A 152 6.23 11.25 2.39
CA LYS A 152 5.26 12.09 1.66
C LYS A 152 4.07 11.42 0.95
N ASN A 153 3.87 10.10 0.97
CA ASN A 153 2.89 9.50 0.04
C ASN A 153 1.66 8.82 0.68
N ARG A 154 1.81 8.00 1.73
CA ARG A 154 0.66 7.24 2.25
C ARG A 154 -0.24 8.08 3.17
N TYR A 155 0.37 8.91 4.01
CA TYR A 155 -0.39 9.73 4.96
C TYR A 155 -1.21 10.80 4.27
N TRP A 156 -0.72 11.35 3.16
CA TRP A 156 -1.41 12.37 2.39
C TRP A 156 -2.65 11.83 1.68
N GLY A 157 -2.58 10.61 1.13
CA GLY A 157 -3.76 9.93 0.56
C GLY A 157 -4.84 9.72 1.62
N ALA A 158 -4.49 9.09 2.75
CA ALA A 158 -5.44 8.85 3.84
C ALA A 158 -5.99 10.15 4.45
N ALA A 159 -5.16 11.19 4.58
CA ALA A 159 -5.59 12.50 5.07
C ALA A 159 -6.55 13.17 4.08
N ALA A 160 -6.33 13.03 2.77
CA ALA A 160 -7.25 13.54 1.76
C ALA A 160 -8.59 12.79 1.79
N GLU A 161 -8.58 11.46 1.91
CA GLU A 161 -9.79 10.64 2.04
C GLU A 161 -10.61 11.04 3.28
N LEU A 162 -9.97 11.19 4.44
CA LEU A 162 -10.65 11.65 5.66
C LEU A 162 -11.19 13.08 5.54
N HIS A 163 -10.47 13.96 4.84
CA HIS A 163 -10.91 15.34 4.62
C HIS A 163 -12.16 15.37 3.74
N VAL A 164 -12.14 14.64 2.62
CA VAL A 164 -13.30 14.50 1.73
C VAL A 164 -14.48 13.86 2.46
N LEU A 165 -14.24 12.85 3.30
CA LEU A 165 -15.29 12.26 4.12
C LEU A 165 -15.95 13.31 5.02
N ALA A 166 -15.15 14.13 5.71
CA ALA A 166 -15.65 15.21 6.56
C ALA A 166 -16.48 16.23 5.76
N GLU A 167 -16.00 16.67 4.60
CA GLU A 167 -16.74 17.58 3.71
C GLU A 167 -18.09 16.99 3.28
N LEU A 168 -18.12 15.72 2.87
CA LEU A 168 -19.36 15.04 2.51
C LEU A 168 -20.36 15.03 3.68
N LEU A 169 -19.90 14.78 4.92
CA LEU A 169 -20.74 14.83 6.11
C LEU A 169 -21.28 16.26 6.37
N TYR A 170 -20.45 17.30 6.23
CA TYR A 170 -20.89 18.71 6.33
C TYR A 170 -21.90 19.09 5.26
N HIS A 171 -21.83 18.44 4.09
CA HIS A 171 -22.78 18.59 3.00
C HIS A 171 -23.95 17.60 3.05
N GLU A 172 -24.28 17.07 4.23
CA GLU A 172 -25.46 16.24 4.53
C GLU A 172 -25.49 14.88 3.82
N PHE A 173 -24.34 14.39 3.36
CA PHE A 173 -24.24 13.01 2.91
C PHE A 173 -24.08 12.08 4.12
N GLN A 174 -24.72 10.92 4.07
CA GLN A 174 -24.35 9.79 4.92
C GLN A 174 -23.17 9.07 4.28
N ALA A 175 -21.95 9.38 4.73
CA ALA A 175 -20.72 8.93 4.08
C ALA A 175 -19.87 8.01 4.98
N ALA A 176 -19.15 7.07 4.35
CA ALA A 176 -18.21 6.18 5.02
C ALA A 176 -17.08 5.75 4.06
N ASN A 177 -15.87 5.52 4.61
CA ASN A 177 -14.79 4.90 3.84
C ASN A 177 -15.14 3.46 3.45
N ILE A 178 -14.72 3.05 2.26
CA ILE A 178 -14.86 1.66 1.80
C ILE A 178 -13.66 0.86 2.33
N PRO A 179 -13.87 -0.16 3.19
CA PRO A 179 -12.77 -0.87 3.84
C PRO A 179 -12.05 -1.87 2.92
N VAL A 180 -12.63 -2.17 1.75
CA VAL A 180 -12.12 -3.14 0.78
C VAL A 180 -11.60 -2.43 -0.47
N ASP A 181 -10.46 -2.88 -0.99
CA ASP A 181 -9.86 -2.32 -2.21
C ASP A 181 -10.66 -2.75 -3.45
N VAL A 182 -11.66 -1.94 -3.79
CA VAL A 182 -12.50 -2.08 -4.99
C VAL A 182 -12.19 -1.02 -6.04
N GLY A 183 -11.18 -0.17 -5.80
CA GLY A 183 -10.88 0.98 -6.66
C GLY A 183 -11.75 2.21 -6.41
N LEU A 184 -12.41 2.29 -5.25
CA LEU A 184 -13.19 3.44 -4.78
C LEU A 184 -12.90 3.61 -3.28
N ASP A 185 -12.87 4.84 -2.79
CA ASP A 185 -12.39 5.13 -1.44
C ASP A 185 -13.53 5.45 -0.46
N ILE A 186 -14.61 6.09 -0.94
CA ILE A 186 -15.73 6.54 -0.11
C ILE A 186 -17.07 6.17 -0.77
N LEU A 187 -18.00 5.69 0.05
CA LEU A 187 -19.40 5.50 -0.26
C LEU A 187 -20.19 6.62 0.42
N ALA A 188 -21.14 7.23 -0.27
CA ALA A 188 -22.05 8.17 0.36
C ALA A 188 -23.49 8.06 -0.14
N VAL A 189 -24.45 8.38 0.71
CA VAL A 189 -25.88 8.39 0.39
C VAL A 189 -26.46 9.78 0.69
N LYS A 190 -27.18 10.35 -0.27
CA LYS A 190 -27.96 11.58 -0.10
C LYS A 190 -29.24 11.49 -0.92
N ASN A 191 -30.38 11.91 -0.36
CA ASN A 191 -31.68 11.89 -1.04
C ASN A 191 -32.03 10.51 -1.66
N ASN A 192 -31.78 9.44 -0.91
CA ASN A 192 -32.00 8.05 -1.34
C ASN A 192 -31.21 7.62 -2.60
N LYS A 193 -30.15 8.36 -2.95
CA LYS A 193 -29.23 8.04 -4.04
C LYS A 193 -27.84 7.72 -3.49
N THR A 194 -27.25 6.67 -4.03
CA THR A 194 -25.91 6.21 -3.66
C THR A 194 -24.86 6.76 -4.62
N PHE A 195 -23.80 7.31 -4.04
CA PHE A 195 -22.66 7.91 -4.71
C PHE A 195 -21.37 7.21 -4.28
N TYR A 196 -20.41 7.15 -5.20
CA TYR A 196 -19.10 6.58 -4.96
C TYR A 196 -18.03 7.59 -5.33
N PHE A 197 -16.97 7.66 -4.51
CA PHE A 197 -15.91 8.62 -4.72
C PHE A 197 -14.55 7.93 -4.76
N GLN A 198 -13.74 8.31 -5.75
CA GLN A 198 -12.30 8.07 -5.74
C GLN A 198 -11.60 9.40 -5.42
N VAL A 199 -10.80 9.40 -4.36
CA VAL A 199 -10.02 10.54 -3.90
C VAL A 199 -8.59 10.41 -4.39
N LYS A 200 -8.01 11.53 -4.83
CA LYS A 200 -6.58 11.62 -5.16
C LYS A 200 -6.01 12.91 -4.60
N HIS A 201 -4.94 12.79 -3.81
CA HIS A 201 -4.19 13.94 -3.32
C HIS A 201 -3.13 14.37 -4.33
N LYS A 202 -2.99 15.69 -4.51
CA LYS A 202 -1.94 16.29 -5.34
C LYS A 202 -1.40 17.56 -4.71
N ASP A 203 -0.10 17.57 -4.44
CA ASP A 203 0.64 18.80 -4.18
C ASP A 203 1.00 19.45 -5.51
N LEU A 204 0.59 20.70 -5.71
CA LEU A 204 0.82 21.44 -6.96
C LEU A 204 2.23 22.03 -7.06
N SER A 205 3.00 22.07 -5.97
CA SER A 205 4.43 22.39 -6.05
C SER A 205 5.24 21.27 -6.74
N ASP A 206 4.65 20.08 -6.83
CA ASP A 206 5.23 18.92 -7.48
C ASP A 206 4.72 18.80 -8.92
N SER A 207 5.58 18.46 -9.87
CA SER A 207 5.21 18.34 -11.29
C SER A 207 4.63 16.96 -11.67
N ARG A 208 4.63 15.99 -10.74
CA ARG A 208 4.15 14.63 -11.02
C ARG A 208 2.66 14.59 -11.38
N ALA A 209 2.31 13.82 -12.40
CA ALA A 209 0.91 13.62 -12.78
C ALA A 209 0.12 12.89 -11.68
N ILE A 210 -1.19 13.13 -11.65
CA ILE A 210 -2.13 12.30 -10.90
C ILE A 210 -2.35 11.01 -11.70
N LYS A 211 -2.07 9.87 -11.08
CA LYS A 211 -2.17 8.56 -11.71
C LYS A 211 -3.51 7.89 -11.40
N LEU A 212 -4.24 7.50 -12.45
CA LEU A 212 -5.42 6.64 -12.38
C LEU A 212 -5.08 5.28 -13.00
N THR A 213 -5.27 4.19 -12.26
CA THR A 213 -5.06 2.84 -12.78
C THR A 213 -6.19 2.47 -13.74
N LYS A 214 -5.87 1.98 -14.95
CA LYS A 214 -6.87 1.61 -15.97
C LYS A 214 -7.88 0.60 -15.45
N SER A 215 -7.39 -0.47 -14.80
CA SER A 215 -8.25 -1.53 -14.26
C SER A 215 -9.25 -1.03 -13.22
N SER A 216 -8.89 -0.03 -12.41
CA SER A 216 -9.81 0.58 -11.46
C SER A 216 -10.83 1.47 -12.17
N PHE A 217 -10.33 2.37 -13.03
CA PHE A 217 -11.14 3.35 -13.75
C PHE A 217 -12.22 2.67 -14.61
N GLU A 218 -11.82 1.70 -15.44
CA GLU A 218 -12.72 1.03 -16.38
C GLU A 218 -13.73 0.12 -15.68
N LYS A 219 -13.35 -0.52 -14.58
CA LYS A 219 -14.22 -1.44 -13.83
C LYS A 219 -15.29 -0.71 -13.01
N THR A 220 -14.95 0.46 -12.47
CA THR A 220 -15.81 1.19 -11.52
C THR A 220 -16.68 2.26 -12.20
N GLY A 221 -16.51 2.49 -13.51
CA GLY A 221 -17.23 3.50 -14.26
C GLY A 221 -18.75 3.32 -14.25
N SER A 222 -19.45 4.20 -13.52
CA SER A 222 -20.92 4.30 -13.52
C SER A 222 -21.37 5.76 -13.37
N GLY A 223 -22.67 6.02 -13.54
CA GLY A 223 -23.23 7.38 -13.51
C GLY A 223 -23.10 8.14 -12.19
N ASN A 224 -22.93 7.42 -11.06
CA ASN A 224 -22.88 8.03 -9.72
C ASN A 224 -21.47 8.02 -9.11
N VAL A 225 -20.44 7.87 -9.94
CA VAL A 225 -19.04 7.87 -9.49
C VAL A 225 -18.42 9.24 -9.75
N TYR A 226 -17.73 9.76 -8.74
CA TYR A 226 -17.03 11.04 -8.78
C TYR A 226 -15.55 10.86 -8.42
N TYR A 227 -14.69 11.65 -9.06
CA TYR A 227 -13.29 11.81 -8.69
C TYR A 227 -13.15 13.11 -7.94
N ILE A 228 -12.54 13.07 -6.76
CA ILE A 228 -12.21 14.27 -5.99
C ILE A 228 -10.70 14.41 -5.95
N PHE A 229 -10.18 15.42 -6.63
CA PHE A 229 -8.78 15.79 -6.56
C PHE A 229 -8.60 16.83 -5.45
N VAL A 230 -7.94 16.43 -4.37
CA VAL A 230 -7.57 17.32 -3.26
C VAL A 230 -6.24 17.96 -3.62
N LEU A 231 -6.29 19.23 -4.02
CA LEU A 231 -5.15 19.98 -4.51
C LEU A 231 -4.59 20.86 -3.40
N LEU A 232 -3.32 20.66 -3.07
CA LEU A 232 -2.59 21.52 -2.13
C LEU A 232 -1.83 22.60 -2.92
N SER A 233 -2.17 23.86 -2.66
CA SER A 233 -1.44 25.04 -3.14
C SER A 233 -1.42 26.12 -2.07
N ASP A 234 -0.27 26.76 -1.83
CA ASP A 234 -0.13 27.86 -0.88
C ASP A 234 -0.66 27.54 0.55
N ASN A 235 -0.41 26.31 1.03
CA ASN A 235 -0.95 25.74 2.28
C ASN A 235 -2.50 25.67 2.36
N LYS A 236 -3.20 25.97 1.27
CA LYS A 236 -4.64 25.79 1.12
C LYS A 236 -4.94 24.48 0.39
N ARG A 237 -6.02 23.82 0.80
CA ARG A 237 -6.58 22.66 0.09
C ARG A 237 -7.83 23.10 -0.67
N ASP A 238 -7.82 22.82 -1.96
CA ASP A 238 -8.91 23.07 -2.89
C ASP A 238 -9.42 21.72 -3.41
N PHE A 239 -10.75 21.58 -3.62
CA PHE A 239 -11.34 20.32 -4.06
C PHE A 239 -11.87 20.45 -5.49
N LEU A 240 -11.28 19.71 -6.44
CA LEU A 240 -11.89 19.55 -7.77
C LEU A 240 -12.76 18.30 -7.78
N ILE A 241 -14.07 18.50 -7.94
CA ILE A 241 -15.09 17.45 -7.86
C ILE A 241 -15.58 17.16 -9.28
N ILE A 242 -15.14 16.03 -9.84
CA ILE A 242 -15.31 15.71 -11.26
C ILE A 242 -16.14 14.42 -11.42
N PRO A 243 -17.29 14.46 -12.11
CA PRO A 243 -18.02 13.24 -12.44
C PRO A 243 -17.19 12.29 -13.30
N TYR A 244 -17.38 10.97 -13.14
CA TYR A 244 -16.69 9.94 -13.93
C TYR A 244 -16.76 10.20 -15.44
N HIS A 245 -17.93 10.59 -15.95
CA HIS A 245 -18.11 10.80 -17.39
C HIS A 245 -17.26 11.97 -17.94
N ILE A 246 -16.98 13.00 -17.13
CA ILE A 246 -16.10 14.10 -17.50
C ILE A 246 -14.64 13.63 -17.51
N VAL A 247 -14.20 12.86 -16.52
CA VAL A 247 -12.85 12.25 -16.52
C VAL A 247 -12.68 11.32 -17.73
N ASN A 248 -13.71 10.55 -18.08
CA ASN A 248 -13.71 9.70 -19.26
C ASN A 248 -13.63 10.51 -20.57
N GLN A 249 -14.30 11.67 -20.65
CA GLN A 249 -14.16 12.59 -21.77
C GLN A 249 -12.72 13.13 -21.87
N TRP A 250 -12.09 13.49 -20.77
CA TRP A 250 -10.69 13.93 -20.76
C TRP A 250 -9.74 12.85 -21.30
N ILE A 251 -9.98 11.59 -20.98
CA ILE A 251 -9.20 10.46 -21.52
C ILE A 251 -9.44 10.33 -23.03
N LYS A 252 -10.70 10.32 -23.47
CA LYS A 252 -11.06 10.19 -24.90
C LYS A 252 -10.54 11.34 -25.77
N GLN A 253 -10.51 12.56 -25.23
CA GLN A 253 -9.99 13.75 -25.90
C GLN A 253 -8.46 13.87 -25.82
N GLY A 254 -7.79 12.91 -25.18
CA GLY A 254 -6.33 12.89 -25.03
C GLY A 254 -5.81 13.98 -24.10
N PHE A 255 -6.64 14.54 -23.22
CA PHE A 255 -6.21 15.47 -22.18
C PHE A 255 -5.45 14.77 -21.05
N ALA A 256 -5.84 13.52 -20.75
CA ALA A 256 -5.03 12.60 -19.95
C ALA A 256 -4.04 11.84 -20.86
N LYS A 257 -2.78 11.70 -20.43
CA LYS A 257 -1.80 10.89 -21.13
C LYS A 257 -2.03 9.41 -20.79
N GLU A 258 -2.20 8.59 -21.81
CA GLU A 258 -2.36 7.15 -21.65
C GLU A 258 -0.99 6.44 -21.57
N GLU A 259 -0.83 5.56 -20.59
CA GLU A 259 0.29 4.63 -20.45
C GLU A 259 -0.24 3.18 -20.41
N GLU A 260 0.65 2.18 -20.39
CA GLU A 260 0.26 0.76 -20.47
C GLU A 260 -0.80 0.37 -19.42
N SER A 261 -0.64 0.80 -18.17
CA SER A 261 -1.52 0.43 -17.05
C SER A 261 -2.26 1.59 -16.39
N SER A 262 -2.11 2.81 -16.90
CA SER A 262 -2.67 4.00 -16.25
C SER A 262 -2.98 5.16 -17.19
N TYR A 263 -3.85 6.05 -16.72
CA TYR A 263 -4.02 7.40 -17.24
C TYR A 263 -3.33 8.39 -16.31
N LEU A 264 -2.59 9.33 -16.89
CA LEU A 264 -1.89 10.40 -16.20
C LEU A 264 -2.58 11.74 -16.47
N ILE A 265 -3.04 12.39 -15.40
CA ILE A 265 -3.73 13.68 -15.45
C ILE A 265 -2.80 14.74 -14.87
N HIS A 266 -2.54 15.79 -15.65
CA HIS A 266 -1.74 16.94 -15.24
C HIS A 266 -2.65 18.11 -14.95
N ILE A 267 -2.77 18.48 -13.67
CA ILE A 267 -3.53 19.63 -13.22
C ILE A 267 -2.53 20.65 -12.67
N ASP A 268 -2.56 21.85 -13.23
CA ASP A 268 -1.72 22.97 -12.81
C ASP A 268 -2.60 24.14 -12.34
N LYS A 269 -2.02 25.03 -11.52
CA LYS A 269 -2.64 26.32 -11.15
C LYS A 269 -1.90 27.45 -11.86
N LYS A 270 -2.59 28.19 -12.74
CA LYS A 270 -2.03 29.32 -13.50
C LYS A 270 -2.94 30.52 -13.36
N ASN A 271 -2.39 31.67 -12.96
CA ASN A 271 -3.14 32.91 -12.71
C ASN A 271 -4.32 32.71 -11.75
N GLY A 272 -4.12 31.92 -10.70
CA GLY A 272 -5.16 31.59 -9.70
C GLY A 272 -6.18 30.54 -10.14
N LYS A 273 -6.17 30.11 -11.41
CA LYS A 273 -7.14 29.16 -11.97
C LYS A 273 -6.56 27.77 -12.13
N PHE A 274 -7.37 26.73 -11.93
CA PHE A 274 -6.98 25.35 -12.16
C PHE A 274 -7.16 24.97 -13.62
N LYS A 275 -6.15 24.34 -14.23
CA LYS A 275 -6.16 23.97 -15.65
C LYS A 275 -5.72 22.53 -15.88
N LEU A 276 -6.41 21.87 -16.81
CA LEU A 276 -5.97 20.62 -17.45
C LEU A 276 -5.74 20.94 -18.93
N LYS A 277 -4.46 20.97 -19.34
CA LYS A 277 -4.06 21.53 -20.63
C LYS A 277 -4.62 22.95 -20.81
N GLU A 278 -5.51 23.15 -21.80
CA GLU A 278 -6.14 24.43 -22.11
C GLU A 278 -7.52 24.60 -21.44
N VAL A 279 -8.04 23.56 -20.79
CA VAL A 279 -9.37 23.57 -20.15
C VAL A 279 -9.26 24.15 -18.75
N GLU A 280 -10.07 25.17 -18.45
CA GLU A 280 -10.24 25.70 -17.09
C GLU A 280 -11.18 24.78 -16.28
N LEU A 281 -10.81 24.52 -15.02
CA LEU A 281 -11.50 23.58 -14.14
C LEU A 281 -12.29 24.26 -13.02
N ASP A 282 -12.36 25.59 -13.00
CA ASP A 282 -12.98 26.37 -11.92
C ASP A 282 -14.48 26.04 -11.75
N ASN A 283 -15.16 25.60 -12.82
CA ASN A 283 -16.54 25.11 -12.78
C ASN A 283 -16.70 23.80 -11.98
N TYR A 284 -15.63 23.21 -11.47
CA TYR A 284 -15.63 22.01 -10.64
C TYR A 284 -15.02 22.24 -9.25
N LEU A 285 -14.58 23.47 -8.97
CA LEU A 285 -13.92 23.83 -7.72
C LEU A 285 -14.96 23.96 -6.60
N ASP A 286 -14.78 23.17 -5.54
CA ASP A 286 -15.59 23.14 -4.33
C ASP A 286 -17.12 22.99 -4.59
N ASN A 287 -17.49 22.40 -5.74
CA ASN A 287 -18.87 22.28 -6.19
C ASN A 287 -19.61 21.06 -5.59
N TRP A 288 -19.58 20.94 -4.27
CA TRP A 288 -20.24 19.87 -3.51
C TRP A 288 -21.75 19.78 -3.77
N LYS A 289 -22.37 20.93 -4.05
CA LYS A 289 -23.81 21.07 -4.36
C LYS A 289 -24.25 20.43 -5.70
N ASP A 290 -23.31 20.15 -6.60
CA ASP A 290 -23.61 19.62 -7.94
C ASP A 290 -23.46 18.09 -8.00
N ILE A 291 -23.17 17.45 -6.86
CA ILE A 291 -23.27 16.00 -6.69
C ILE A 291 -24.76 15.63 -6.62
N ARG A 292 -25.29 15.03 -7.70
CA ARG A 292 -26.73 14.77 -7.88
C ARG A 292 -27.04 13.43 -8.51
#